data_AF-A0A537T838-F1
#
_entry.id   AF-A0A537T838-F1
#
_cell.length_a   1.000
_cell.length_b   1.000
_cell.length_c   1.000
_cell.angle_alpha   90.00
_cell.angle_beta   90.00
_cell.angle_gamma   90.00
#
_symmetry.space_group_name_H-M   'P 1'
#
loop_
_entity.id
_entity.type
_entity.pdbx_description
1 polymer ?
#
loop_
_entity_poly.entity_id
_entity_poly.type
_entity_poly.pdbx_seq_one_letter_code
_entity_poly.pdbx_strand_id
1 'polypeptide(L)'
;MPEPPFSIIHVGFARTGTTSLQLNFFSHRDDIFYVGEPYGKFGGIFSHLRFTEDFKYDEVYLLRLCNEQIFAKTEGRPIVISDEILCDSPQRYLVPYLVPRDVIAFRLFKFFQPARIIFTIRKQEDYVSSVYLNLKRNSAFLDRITVPPLSRWYRAMVSQLRGNFLQNIDFHESIALYEQIFGRENILVLPLERLIIDGPDRYLQELCDFIGIELSEQDVHRFAQPQNVRMSEVQNLAAELLSDDDRFFSFFSRLEQSFGRERVREFLEFGERTKASLESDDLADLKGRVGAGNRRLAEDYGLELERFGYTLAAASPSRTPAIQTAPTTGQPSENRLTQLQGVIDTQRRAHANQIGDIEATFDAQRQVFRARIQDLEATLDRERNGFAAQFRDLEAVLQREREGFGARIEELDATVHNERAAFAAEFTQSGATHQREREVFLARIGELDTTLAAERDAFRARIGELETTLGAEREAFLARVREVETRLHEEREAFLARIRELDTTVENERSAFSDQFAAMRVTVDAERQAYIARIQEFEAVFQAEREAFVARIGELDRALQRLGKFFRWVGLSPLLALRQRLTRKG
;
A
#
# COMPACT_ATOMS: atom_id res chain seq x y z
N MET A 1 18.96 8.15 -18.55
CA MET A 1 18.22 7.57 -17.41
C MET A 1 19.00 6.36 -16.90
N PRO A 2 18.89 5.97 -15.62
CA PRO A 2 19.13 4.58 -15.27
C PRO A 2 18.14 3.69 -16.04
N GLU A 3 18.52 2.46 -16.36
CA GLU A 3 17.59 1.50 -16.96
C GLU A 3 16.57 1.01 -15.91
N PRO A 4 15.32 0.67 -16.31
CA PRO A 4 14.33 0.16 -15.36
C PRO A 4 14.81 -1.16 -14.74
N PRO A 5 14.58 -1.40 -13.44
CA PRO A 5 14.86 -2.70 -12.84
C PRO A 5 14.03 -3.80 -13.50
N PHE A 6 14.63 -4.99 -13.66
CA PHE A 6 13.93 -6.16 -14.19
C PHE A 6 12.65 -6.45 -13.40
N SER A 7 11.55 -6.65 -14.13
CA SER A 7 10.22 -6.78 -13.57
C SER A 7 9.61 -8.17 -13.80
N ILE A 8 8.78 -8.59 -12.86
CA ILE A 8 8.02 -9.82 -12.85
C ILE A 8 6.56 -9.40 -12.66
N ILE A 9 5.71 -9.64 -13.65
CA ILE A 9 4.32 -9.17 -13.67
C ILE A 9 3.39 -10.39 -13.67
N HIS A 10 2.88 -10.73 -12.50
CA HIS A 10 1.83 -11.72 -12.35
C HIS A 10 0.46 -11.08 -12.63
N VAL A 11 -0.09 -11.41 -13.79
CA VAL A 11 -1.37 -10.92 -14.33
C VAL A 11 -2.43 -12.03 -14.36
N GLY A 12 -2.23 -13.08 -13.54
CA GLY A 12 -3.06 -14.28 -13.53
C GLY A 12 -4.55 -14.02 -13.29
N PHE A 13 -5.41 -14.82 -13.91
CA PHE A 13 -6.86 -14.65 -13.87
C PHE A 13 -7.39 -14.84 -12.44
N ALA A 14 -8.50 -14.19 -12.08
CA ALA A 14 -8.97 -14.29 -10.70
C ALA A 14 -9.37 -15.73 -10.31
N ARG A 15 -9.23 -16.09 -9.03
CA ARG A 15 -9.65 -17.39 -8.49
C ARG A 15 -8.85 -18.62 -9.00
N THR A 16 -7.67 -18.42 -9.60
CA THR A 16 -6.73 -19.46 -10.06
C THR A 16 -5.56 -19.72 -9.11
N GLY A 17 -5.60 -19.19 -7.88
CA GLY A 17 -4.53 -19.30 -6.88
C GLY A 17 -3.79 -17.98 -6.57
N THR A 18 -4.11 -16.92 -7.32
CA THR A 18 -3.53 -15.57 -7.21
C THR A 18 -3.32 -15.08 -5.77
N THR A 19 -4.32 -15.22 -4.90
CA THR A 19 -4.25 -14.77 -3.50
C THR A 19 -3.19 -15.51 -2.67
N SER A 20 -2.94 -16.79 -2.90
CA SER A 20 -1.85 -17.50 -2.20
C SER A 20 -0.49 -17.00 -2.64
N LEU A 21 -0.32 -16.67 -3.94
CA LEU A 21 0.93 -16.07 -4.44
C LEU A 21 1.14 -14.67 -3.86
N GLN A 22 0.08 -13.87 -3.82
CA GLN A 22 0.10 -12.51 -3.26
C GLN A 22 0.37 -12.48 -1.75
N LEU A 23 -0.27 -13.35 -0.97
CA LEU A 23 -0.31 -13.23 0.50
C LEU A 23 0.60 -14.21 1.24
N ASN A 24 0.95 -15.37 0.67
CA ASN A 24 1.77 -16.38 1.34
C ASN A 24 3.17 -16.55 0.73
N PHE A 25 3.41 -16.03 -0.48
CA PHE A 25 4.70 -16.13 -1.18
C PHE A 25 5.34 -14.75 -1.39
N PHE A 26 4.87 -13.94 -2.35
CA PHE A 26 5.55 -12.69 -2.74
C PHE A 26 5.62 -11.65 -1.61
N SER A 27 4.61 -11.56 -0.75
CA SER A 27 4.60 -10.67 0.42
C SER A 27 5.59 -11.04 1.54
N HIS A 28 6.20 -12.23 1.46
CA HIS A 28 7.00 -12.85 2.51
C HIS A 28 8.46 -13.09 2.10
N ARG A 29 8.90 -12.41 1.03
CA ARG A 29 10.25 -12.54 0.43
C ARG A 29 10.96 -11.19 0.35
N ASP A 30 12.11 -11.10 1.00
CA ASP A 30 12.90 -9.87 1.11
C ASP A 30 13.79 -9.60 -0.12
N ASP A 31 14.07 -10.61 -0.93
CA ASP A 31 14.93 -10.57 -2.13
C ASP A 31 14.25 -9.93 -3.35
N ILE A 32 12.95 -9.67 -3.27
CA ILE A 32 12.14 -8.98 -4.29
C ILE A 32 11.58 -7.65 -3.76
N PHE A 33 11.29 -6.72 -4.66
CA PHE A 33 10.52 -5.51 -4.36
C PHE A 33 9.05 -5.75 -4.74
N TYR A 34 8.25 -6.19 -3.77
CA TYR A 34 6.85 -6.57 -4.00
C TYR A 34 5.90 -5.36 -4.09
N VAL A 35 5.08 -5.34 -5.14
CA VAL A 35 4.17 -4.24 -5.53
C VAL A 35 2.76 -4.76 -5.86
N GLY A 36 2.29 -5.79 -5.13
CA GLY A 36 0.91 -6.29 -5.17
C GLY A 36 0.03 -5.66 -4.08
N GLU A 37 -0.87 -6.44 -3.48
CA GLU A 37 -1.62 -5.97 -2.30
C GLU A 37 -0.68 -5.73 -1.08
N PRO A 38 -0.86 -4.65 -0.30
CA PRO A 38 -1.90 -3.62 -0.37
C PRO A 38 -1.53 -2.38 -1.21
N TYR A 39 -0.37 -2.37 -1.88
CA TYR A 39 0.20 -1.19 -2.56
C TYR A 39 -0.79 -0.48 -3.50
N GLY A 40 -1.60 -1.24 -4.25
CA GLY A 40 -2.59 -0.72 -5.19
C GLY A 40 -3.99 -0.39 -4.62
N LYS A 41 -4.27 -0.61 -3.32
CA LYS A 41 -5.65 -0.65 -2.80
C LYS A 41 -6.40 0.68 -2.74
N PHE A 42 -5.70 1.82 -2.81
CA PHE A 42 -6.30 3.15 -2.56
C PHE A 42 -5.96 4.22 -3.63
N GLY A 43 -5.37 3.83 -4.76
CA GLY A 43 -5.01 4.75 -5.85
C GLY A 43 -3.61 4.50 -6.42
N GLY A 44 -3.04 5.52 -7.06
CA GLY A 44 -1.67 5.49 -7.58
C GLY A 44 -1.52 4.79 -8.94
N ILE A 45 -0.31 4.31 -9.21
CA ILE A 45 0.18 3.88 -10.53
C ILE A 45 -0.78 2.90 -11.23
N PHE A 46 -1.17 1.82 -10.55
CA PHE A 46 -2.05 0.79 -11.15
C PHE A 46 -3.47 1.27 -11.40
N SER A 47 -3.96 2.29 -10.69
CA SER A 47 -5.24 2.92 -11.00
C SER A 47 -5.15 3.81 -12.24
N HIS A 48 -4.02 4.46 -12.49
CA HIS A 48 -3.79 5.17 -13.76
C HIS A 48 -3.65 4.22 -14.95
N LEU A 49 -2.91 3.12 -14.78
CA LEU A 49 -2.76 2.08 -15.81
C LEU A 49 -4.12 1.50 -16.24
N ARG A 50 -5.02 1.23 -15.27
CA ARG A 50 -6.29 0.51 -15.48
C ARG A 50 -7.51 1.38 -15.79
N PHE A 51 -7.62 2.58 -15.21
CA PHE A 51 -8.90 3.32 -15.19
C PHE A 51 -8.85 4.69 -15.89
N THR A 52 -7.68 5.19 -16.29
CA THR A 52 -7.56 6.47 -17.00
C THR A 52 -7.71 6.27 -18.50
N GLU A 53 -8.67 6.96 -19.14
CA GLU A 53 -8.87 6.92 -20.60
C GLU A 53 -7.67 7.53 -21.35
N ASP A 54 -7.37 7.07 -22.57
CA ASP A 54 -6.17 7.47 -23.31
C ASP A 54 -6.03 8.98 -23.54
N PHE A 55 -7.14 9.70 -23.71
CA PHE A 55 -7.12 11.17 -23.88
C PHE A 55 -6.81 11.95 -22.58
N LYS A 56 -6.79 11.30 -21.42
CA LYS A 56 -6.36 11.84 -20.12
C LYS A 56 -5.04 11.22 -19.64
N TYR A 57 -4.42 10.37 -20.45
CA TYR A 57 -3.31 9.53 -20.01
C TYR A 57 -1.97 10.26 -20.06
N ASP A 58 -1.59 10.88 -18.95
CA ASP A 58 -0.27 11.53 -18.79
C ASP A 58 0.83 10.51 -18.45
N GLU A 59 1.53 10.11 -19.51
CA GLU A 59 2.71 9.24 -19.47
C GLU A 59 3.89 9.82 -18.68
N VAL A 60 4.09 11.15 -18.72
CA VAL A 60 5.22 11.82 -18.05
C VAL A 60 4.97 11.87 -16.54
N TYR A 61 3.73 12.18 -16.14
CA TYR A 61 3.26 12.05 -14.77
C TYR A 61 3.41 10.62 -14.26
N LEU A 62 2.98 9.61 -15.03
CA LEU A 62 3.05 8.22 -14.61
C LEU A 62 4.50 7.71 -14.50
N LEU A 63 5.38 8.06 -15.44
CA LEU A 63 6.81 7.76 -15.37
C LEU A 63 7.43 8.36 -14.10
N ARG A 64 7.06 9.59 -13.74
CA ARG A 64 7.51 10.21 -12.49
C ARG A 64 7.04 9.42 -11.27
N LEU A 65 5.76 9.02 -11.21
CA LEU A 65 5.26 8.17 -10.12
C LEU A 65 6.01 6.84 -10.02
N CYS A 66 6.26 6.15 -11.15
CA CYS A 66 7.02 4.91 -11.16
C CYS A 66 8.44 5.09 -10.60
N ASN A 67 9.12 6.20 -10.95
CA ASN A 67 10.43 6.53 -10.38
C ASN A 67 10.36 6.80 -8.87
N GLU A 68 9.47 7.70 -8.44
CA GLU A 68 9.35 8.16 -7.03
C GLU A 68 8.86 7.07 -6.07
N GLN A 69 7.98 6.17 -6.55
CA GLN A 69 7.29 5.20 -5.70
C GLN A 69 7.88 3.79 -5.79
N ILE A 70 8.33 3.34 -6.98
CA ILE A 70 8.85 1.99 -7.23
C ILE A 70 10.36 2.03 -7.47
N PHE A 71 10.83 2.56 -8.60
CA PHE A 71 12.19 2.29 -9.11
C PHE A 71 13.29 2.76 -8.14
N ALA A 72 13.14 3.94 -7.54
CA ALA A 72 14.09 4.48 -6.57
C ALA A 72 14.13 3.72 -5.22
N LYS A 73 13.22 2.76 -5.00
CA LYS A 73 13.10 1.99 -3.74
C LYS A 73 13.38 0.49 -3.90
N THR A 74 13.67 0.02 -5.11
CA THR A 74 13.97 -1.40 -5.37
C THR A 74 15.26 -1.86 -4.69
N GLU A 75 16.22 -0.95 -4.51
CA GLU A 75 17.55 -1.25 -3.94
C GLU A 75 18.31 -2.33 -4.73
N GLY A 76 18.00 -2.47 -6.04
CA GLY A 76 18.56 -3.48 -6.93
C GLY A 76 17.76 -4.79 -7.01
N ARG A 77 16.70 -4.96 -6.21
CA ARG A 77 15.84 -6.15 -6.22
C ARG A 77 14.90 -6.18 -7.43
N PRO A 78 14.55 -7.36 -7.98
CA PRO A 78 13.52 -7.49 -9.02
C PRO A 78 12.17 -6.94 -8.55
N ILE A 79 11.46 -6.22 -9.42
CA ILE A 79 10.13 -5.69 -9.13
C ILE A 79 9.11 -6.81 -9.33
N VAL A 80 8.28 -7.12 -8.33
CA VAL A 80 7.20 -8.12 -8.45
C VAL A 80 5.84 -7.44 -8.35
N ILE A 81 5.16 -7.29 -9.48
CA ILE A 81 3.78 -6.80 -9.58
C ILE A 81 2.85 -8.02 -9.57
N SER A 82 1.78 -7.99 -8.77
CA SER A 82 0.81 -9.10 -8.67
C SER A 82 -0.59 -8.60 -8.36
N ASP A 83 -1.42 -8.49 -9.39
CA ASP A 83 -2.79 -7.96 -9.32
C ASP A 83 -3.61 -8.52 -10.49
N GLU A 84 -4.60 -9.38 -10.21
CA GLU A 84 -5.42 -10.03 -11.24
C GLU A 84 -6.23 -9.04 -12.10
N ILE A 85 -6.49 -7.82 -11.61
CA ILE A 85 -7.25 -6.78 -12.32
C ILE A 85 -6.38 -6.11 -13.40
N LEU A 86 -5.15 -6.57 -13.62
CA LEU A 86 -4.34 -6.26 -14.81
C LEU A 86 -4.75 -7.07 -16.05
N CYS A 87 -5.53 -8.16 -15.88
CA CYS A 87 -6.07 -8.95 -16.99
C CYS A 87 -7.57 -9.30 -16.84
N ASP A 88 -8.13 -9.26 -15.64
CA ASP A 88 -9.50 -9.69 -15.32
C ASP A 88 -10.35 -8.56 -14.72
N SER A 89 -11.67 -8.76 -14.61
CA SER A 89 -12.59 -7.78 -14.02
C SER A 89 -12.71 -7.90 -12.50
N PRO A 90 -12.82 -6.79 -11.74
CA PRO A 90 -13.22 -6.81 -10.33
C PRO A 90 -14.53 -7.57 -10.12
N GLN A 91 -14.54 -8.55 -9.21
CA GLN A 91 -15.69 -9.45 -8.99
C GLN A 91 -16.76 -8.82 -8.09
N ARG A 92 -17.38 -7.74 -8.57
CA ARG A 92 -18.55 -7.03 -7.98
C ARG A 92 -19.52 -6.64 -9.09
N TYR A 93 -20.80 -6.43 -8.79
CA TYR A 93 -21.79 -6.10 -9.83
C TYR A 93 -21.62 -4.66 -10.38
N LEU A 94 -21.30 -3.69 -9.51
CA LEU A 94 -20.84 -2.37 -9.95
C LEU A 94 -19.31 -2.39 -10.10
N VAL A 95 -18.86 -2.61 -11.33
CA VAL A 95 -17.44 -2.54 -11.72
C VAL A 95 -17.09 -1.09 -12.12
N PRO A 96 -15.98 -0.50 -11.64
CA PRO A 96 -15.49 0.76 -12.18
C PRO A 96 -15.09 0.62 -13.65
N TYR A 97 -15.15 1.70 -14.43
CA TYR A 97 -14.69 1.69 -15.82
C TYR A 97 -13.23 1.23 -15.93
N LEU A 98 -12.99 0.18 -16.72
CA LEU A 98 -11.68 -0.41 -17.01
C LEU A 98 -11.34 -0.16 -18.49
N VAL A 99 -10.10 0.23 -18.78
CA VAL A 99 -9.62 0.33 -20.18
C VAL A 99 -9.41 -1.08 -20.78
N PRO A 100 -9.37 -1.22 -22.12
CA PRO A 100 -9.16 -2.53 -22.77
C PRO A 100 -7.87 -3.24 -22.32
N ARG A 101 -7.90 -4.58 -22.25
CA ARG A 101 -6.80 -5.42 -21.74
C ARG A 101 -5.49 -5.26 -22.52
N ASP A 102 -5.58 -5.00 -23.82
CA ASP A 102 -4.49 -4.64 -24.73
C ASP A 102 -3.86 -3.29 -24.39
N VAL A 103 -4.68 -2.30 -24.01
CA VAL A 103 -4.19 -1.01 -23.50
C VAL A 103 -3.48 -1.19 -22.15
N ILE A 104 -3.99 -2.03 -21.23
CA ILE A 104 -3.30 -2.34 -19.97
C ILE A 104 -1.95 -3.03 -20.23
N ALA A 105 -1.92 -4.05 -21.08
CA ALA A 105 -0.71 -4.81 -21.42
C ALA A 105 0.36 -3.92 -22.08
N PHE A 106 -0.03 -3.08 -23.04
CA PHE A 106 0.88 -2.12 -23.68
C PHE A 106 1.39 -1.07 -22.71
N ARG A 107 0.54 -0.56 -21.80
CA ARG A 107 0.97 0.37 -20.75
C ARG A 107 1.95 -0.32 -19.78
N LEU A 108 1.71 -1.56 -19.35
CA LEU A 108 2.65 -2.33 -18.51
C LEU A 108 4.02 -2.50 -19.20
N PHE A 109 4.02 -2.92 -20.47
CA PHE A 109 5.23 -3.00 -21.30
C PHE A 109 6.00 -1.67 -21.33
N LYS A 110 5.30 -0.54 -21.40
CA LYS A 110 5.92 0.77 -21.55
C LYS A 110 6.75 1.26 -20.35
N PHE A 111 6.44 0.84 -19.12
CA PHE A 111 7.18 1.29 -17.92
C PHE A 111 8.04 0.20 -17.26
N PHE A 112 7.69 -1.08 -17.42
CA PHE A 112 8.29 -2.17 -16.63
C PHE A 112 9.20 -3.12 -17.43
N GLN A 113 9.53 -2.79 -18.69
CA GLN A 113 10.52 -3.55 -19.46
C GLN A 113 11.96 -3.31 -18.96
N PRO A 114 12.82 -4.35 -18.85
CA PRO A 114 12.58 -5.74 -19.23
C PRO A 114 11.69 -6.50 -18.24
N ALA A 115 10.69 -7.24 -18.74
CA ALA A 115 9.69 -7.93 -17.92
C ALA A 115 9.47 -9.40 -18.29
N ARG A 116 9.29 -10.26 -17.27
CA ARG A 116 8.65 -11.58 -17.39
C ARG A 116 7.21 -11.55 -16.86
N ILE A 117 6.33 -12.31 -17.49
CA ILE A 117 4.88 -12.37 -17.23
C ILE A 117 4.52 -13.75 -16.68
N ILE A 118 3.67 -13.78 -15.66
CA ILE A 118 3.13 -15.03 -15.09
C ILE A 118 1.61 -15.02 -15.20
N PHE A 119 1.07 -16.04 -15.87
CA PHE A 119 -0.34 -16.39 -15.82
C PHE A 119 -0.56 -17.60 -14.93
N THR A 120 -1.55 -17.52 -14.05
CA THR A 120 -2.11 -18.67 -13.34
C THR A 120 -3.46 -19.00 -13.97
N ILE A 121 -3.65 -20.25 -14.41
CA ILE A 121 -4.88 -20.75 -15.05
C ILE A 121 -5.56 -21.83 -14.21
N ARG A 122 -6.82 -22.14 -14.51
CA ARG A 122 -7.63 -23.13 -13.79
C ARG A 122 -8.63 -23.80 -14.73
N LYS A 123 -8.87 -25.10 -14.57
CA LYS A 123 -9.87 -25.88 -15.32
C LYS A 123 -11.20 -25.10 -15.40
N GLN A 124 -11.65 -24.79 -16.61
CA GLN A 124 -12.66 -23.73 -16.80
C GLN A 124 -14.00 -24.00 -16.11
N GLU A 125 -14.43 -25.26 -15.99
CA GLU A 125 -15.63 -25.65 -15.23
C GLU A 125 -15.57 -25.15 -13.77
N ASP A 126 -14.40 -25.31 -13.15
CA ASP A 126 -14.12 -24.95 -11.76
C ASP A 126 -13.77 -23.46 -11.59
N TYR A 127 -13.24 -22.82 -12.65
CA TYR A 127 -13.10 -21.37 -12.75
C TYR A 127 -14.47 -20.69 -12.76
N VAL A 128 -15.35 -21.01 -13.73
CA VAL A 128 -16.69 -20.41 -13.90
C VAL A 128 -17.49 -20.49 -12.59
N SER A 129 -17.51 -21.67 -11.96
CA SER A 129 -18.22 -21.88 -10.69
C SER A 129 -17.56 -21.12 -9.52
N SER A 130 -16.24 -20.92 -9.53
CA SER A 130 -15.50 -20.17 -8.49
C SER A 130 -15.56 -18.66 -8.65
N VAL A 131 -15.78 -18.16 -9.88
CA VAL A 131 -16.14 -16.77 -10.19
C VAL A 131 -17.58 -16.50 -9.76
N TYR A 132 -18.53 -17.33 -10.20
CA TYR A 132 -19.95 -17.20 -9.84
C TYR A 132 -20.19 -17.16 -8.33
N LEU A 133 -19.63 -18.11 -7.58
CA LEU A 133 -19.77 -18.15 -6.11
C LEU A 133 -19.08 -16.96 -5.41
N ASN A 134 -18.04 -16.36 -6.02
CA ASN A 134 -17.41 -15.15 -5.48
C ASN A 134 -18.28 -13.91 -5.75
N LEU A 135 -18.80 -13.77 -6.97
CA LEU A 135 -19.69 -12.67 -7.35
C LEU A 135 -20.98 -12.72 -6.53
N LYS A 136 -21.64 -13.88 -6.40
CA LYS A 136 -22.83 -14.05 -5.55
C LYS A 136 -22.57 -13.64 -4.10
N ARG A 137 -21.45 -14.07 -3.52
CA ARG A 137 -21.04 -13.67 -2.17
C ARG A 137 -20.82 -12.15 -2.09
N ASN A 138 -19.97 -11.59 -2.93
CA ASN A 138 -19.60 -10.19 -2.83
C ASN A 138 -20.81 -9.27 -3.08
N SER A 139 -21.66 -9.59 -4.06
CA SER A 139 -22.85 -8.80 -4.36
C SER A 139 -23.93 -8.90 -3.29
N ALA A 140 -24.11 -10.04 -2.63
CA ALA A 140 -24.99 -10.12 -1.46
C ALA A 140 -24.45 -9.34 -0.24
N PHE A 141 -23.18 -9.57 0.11
CA PHE A 141 -22.57 -9.05 1.35
C PHE A 141 -22.11 -7.58 1.26
N LEU A 142 -21.94 -7.02 0.06
CA LEU A 142 -21.51 -5.63 -0.14
C LEU A 142 -22.60 -4.77 -0.79
N ASP A 143 -23.26 -5.29 -1.82
CA ASP A 143 -24.16 -4.51 -2.70
C ASP A 143 -25.66 -4.78 -2.41
N ARG A 144 -25.99 -5.84 -1.64
CA ARG A 144 -27.33 -6.46 -1.49
C ARG A 144 -28.02 -6.83 -2.82
N ILE A 145 -27.24 -7.27 -3.81
CA ILE A 145 -27.73 -7.64 -5.14
C ILE A 145 -27.84 -9.17 -5.27
N THR A 146 -29.06 -9.66 -5.47
CA THR A 146 -29.37 -11.08 -5.77
C THR A 146 -28.81 -11.47 -7.14
N VAL A 147 -27.88 -12.43 -7.18
CA VAL A 147 -27.31 -12.95 -8.43
C VAL A 147 -28.17 -14.11 -8.97
N PRO A 148 -28.57 -14.13 -10.26
CA PRO A 148 -29.38 -15.20 -10.83
C PRO A 148 -28.72 -16.59 -10.73
N PRO A 149 -29.50 -17.71 -10.76
CA PRO A 149 -28.95 -19.06 -10.76
C PRO A 149 -27.87 -19.28 -11.83
N LEU A 150 -26.84 -20.08 -11.51
CA LEU A 150 -25.61 -20.25 -12.30
C LEU A 150 -25.86 -20.39 -13.81
N SER A 151 -26.75 -21.28 -14.25
CA SER A 151 -27.07 -21.52 -15.65
C SER A 151 -27.63 -20.28 -16.37
N ARG A 152 -28.51 -19.52 -15.69
CA ARG A 152 -29.08 -18.26 -16.20
C ARG A 152 -28.03 -17.14 -16.20
N TRP A 153 -27.19 -17.07 -15.17
CA TRP A 153 -26.08 -16.11 -15.11
C TRP A 153 -25.04 -16.40 -16.22
N TYR A 154 -24.64 -17.65 -16.40
CA TYR A 154 -23.70 -18.09 -17.43
C TYR A 154 -24.17 -17.70 -18.83
N ARG A 155 -25.39 -18.10 -19.21
CA ARG A 155 -26.01 -17.71 -20.50
C ARG A 155 -26.13 -16.20 -20.67
N ALA A 156 -26.42 -15.46 -19.60
CA ALA A 156 -26.46 -14.00 -19.64
C ALA A 156 -25.07 -13.35 -19.75
N MET A 157 -23.99 -13.99 -19.30
CA MET A 157 -22.62 -13.47 -19.43
C MET A 157 -22.01 -13.80 -20.80
N VAL A 158 -22.14 -15.05 -21.29
CA VAL A 158 -21.54 -15.48 -22.58
C VAL A 158 -22.26 -14.97 -23.82
N SER A 159 -23.41 -14.30 -23.66
CA SER A 159 -24.15 -13.59 -24.72
C SER A 159 -23.86 -12.08 -24.78
N GLN A 160 -23.10 -11.54 -23.83
CA GLN A 160 -22.71 -10.12 -23.85
C GLN A 160 -21.51 -9.87 -24.76
N LEU A 161 -21.60 -8.85 -25.61
CA LEU A 161 -20.50 -8.37 -26.46
C LEU A 161 -19.26 -7.94 -25.64
N ARG A 162 -19.43 -7.58 -24.37
CA ARG A 162 -18.37 -7.33 -23.37
C ARG A 162 -18.80 -7.87 -22.00
N GLY A 163 -18.85 -9.20 -21.84
CA GLY A 163 -19.22 -9.85 -20.58
C GLY A 163 -18.07 -9.85 -19.56
N ASN A 164 -18.00 -8.82 -18.72
CA ASN A 164 -16.89 -8.53 -17.78
C ASN A 164 -16.32 -9.77 -17.04
N PHE A 165 -17.18 -10.65 -16.51
CA PHE A 165 -16.75 -11.76 -15.63
C PHE A 165 -16.30 -13.04 -16.34
N LEU A 166 -16.59 -13.19 -17.65
CA LEU A 166 -16.24 -14.38 -18.45
C LEU A 166 -15.47 -14.01 -19.73
N GLN A 167 -14.95 -12.78 -19.84
CA GLN A 167 -14.23 -12.30 -21.03
C GLN A 167 -12.89 -13.00 -21.28
N ASN A 168 -12.37 -13.72 -20.28
CA ASN A 168 -11.13 -14.49 -20.32
C ASN A 168 -11.37 -16.02 -20.26
N ILE A 169 -12.58 -16.49 -20.63
CA ILE A 169 -12.95 -17.91 -20.47
C ILE A 169 -12.12 -18.85 -21.36
N ASP A 170 -11.69 -18.38 -22.54
CA ASP A 170 -10.54 -18.94 -23.23
C ASP A 170 -9.28 -18.14 -22.84
N PHE A 171 -8.45 -18.71 -21.97
CA PHE A 171 -7.21 -18.09 -21.52
C PHE A 171 -6.21 -17.88 -22.66
N HIS A 172 -6.30 -18.67 -23.75
CA HIS A 172 -5.39 -18.57 -24.88
C HIS A 172 -5.42 -17.18 -25.53
N GLU A 173 -6.59 -16.55 -25.65
CA GLU A 173 -6.70 -15.21 -26.25
C GLU A 173 -5.88 -14.16 -25.48
N SER A 174 -5.99 -14.16 -24.15
CA SER A 174 -5.32 -13.19 -23.30
C SER A 174 -3.84 -13.53 -23.07
N ILE A 175 -3.47 -14.81 -23.07
CA ILE A 175 -2.06 -15.24 -23.04
C ILE A 175 -1.35 -14.86 -24.35
N ALA A 176 -1.97 -15.14 -25.51
CA ALA A 176 -1.40 -14.81 -26.82
C ALA A 176 -1.26 -13.29 -27.05
N LEU A 177 -2.14 -12.48 -26.47
CA LEU A 177 -2.01 -11.02 -26.45
C LEU A 177 -0.73 -10.56 -25.71
N TYR A 178 -0.43 -11.15 -24.56
CA TYR A 178 0.80 -10.84 -23.83
C TYR A 178 2.04 -11.45 -24.52
N GLU A 179 1.95 -12.64 -25.12
CA GLU A 179 3.02 -13.24 -25.95
C GLU A 179 3.43 -12.31 -27.11
N GLN A 180 2.46 -11.69 -27.79
CA GLN A 180 2.71 -10.71 -28.86
C GLN A 180 3.39 -9.41 -28.40
N ILE A 181 3.29 -9.06 -27.13
CA ILE A 181 3.82 -7.81 -26.56
C ILE A 181 5.15 -8.04 -25.84
N PHE A 182 5.28 -9.12 -25.08
CA PHE A 182 6.41 -9.39 -24.19
C PHE A 182 7.40 -10.45 -24.72
N GLY A 183 7.04 -11.21 -25.76
CA GLY A 183 7.82 -12.36 -26.25
C GLY A 183 7.51 -13.64 -25.46
N ARG A 184 7.41 -14.77 -26.18
CA ARG A 184 6.98 -16.08 -25.65
C ARG A 184 7.89 -16.61 -24.55
N GLU A 185 9.19 -16.39 -24.70
CA GLU A 185 10.24 -16.74 -23.74
C GLU A 185 10.11 -15.98 -22.40
N ASN A 186 9.31 -14.92 -22.38
CA ASN A 186 9.01 -14.13 -21.19
C ASN A 186 7.61 -14.42 -20.62
N ILE A 187 6.90 -15.47 -21.06
CA ILE A 187 5.59 -15.89 -20.53
C ILE A 187 5.70 -17.24 -19.81
N LEU A 188 5.24 -17.31 -18.56
CA LEU A 188 4.97 -18.57 -17.84
C LEU A 188 3.46 -18.77 -17.66
N VAL A 189 3.00 -20.01 -17.80
CA VAL A 189 1.60 -20.41 -17.59
C VAL A 189 1.55 -21.55 -16.57
N LEU A 190 0.96 -21.30 -15.40
CA LEU A 190 0.88 -22.24 -14.28
C LEU A 190 -0.56 -22.72 -14.03
N PRO A 191 -0.91 -24.00 -14.32
CA PRO A 191 -2.20 -24.57 -13.97
C PRO A 191 -2.33 -24.77 -12.45
N LEU A 192 -3.41 -24.25 -11.85
CA LEU A 192 -3.74 -24.48 -10.42
C LEU A 192 -3.84 -25.98 -10.09
N GLU A 193 -4.26 -26.79 -11.05
CA GLU A 193 -4.36 -28.23 -10.91
C GLU A 193 -2.99 -28.89 -10.68
N ARG A 194 -1.87 -28.28 -11.12
CA ARG A 194 -0.51 -28.74 -10.78
C ARG A 194 -0.24 -28.57 -9.28
N LEU A 195 -0.62 -27.45 -8.66
CA LEU A 195 -0.53 -27.27 -7.20
C LEU A 195 -1.35 -28.32 -6.44
N ILE A 196 -2.51 -28.69 -6.97
CA ILE A 196 -3.43 -29.66 -6.34
C ILE A 196 -2.92 -31.11 -6.49
N ILE A 197 -2.29 -31.46 -7.61
CA ILE A 197 -1.92 -32.85 -7.96
C ILE A 197 -0.44 -33.16 -7.70
N ASP A 198 0.46 -32.22 -7.99
CA ASP A 198 1.92 -32.38 -7.83
C ASP A 198 2.47 -31.68 -6.56
N GLY A 199 1.64 -30.88 -5.88
CA GLY A 199 1.97 -30.23 -4.61
C GLY A 199 2.66 -28.86 -4.74
N PRO A 200 2.86 -28.17 -3.59
CA PRO A 200 3.42 -26.82 -3.54
C PRO A 200 4.88 -26.75 -4.01
N ASP A 201 5.72 -27.75 -3.69
CA ASP A 201 7.14 -27.79 -4.07
C ASP A 201 7.32 -27.69 -5.59
N ARG A 202 6.70 -28.58 -6.38
CA ARG A 202 6.84 -28.58 -7.85
C ARG A 202 6.31 -27.29 -8.47
N TYR A 203 5.17 -26.81 -7.96
CA TYR A 203 4.51 -25.60 -8.46
C TYR A 203 5.34 -24.34 -8.18
N LEU A 204 5.91 -24.21 -6.99
CA LEU A 204 6.76 -23.07 -6.64
C LEU A 204 8.15 -23.17 -7.27
N GLN A 205 8.72 -24.37 -7.45
CA GLN A 205 10.03 -24.52 -8.11
C GLN A 205 9.98 -24.02 -9.56
N GLU A 206 8.95 -24.43 -10.32
CA GLU A 206 8.71 -23.98 -11.70
C GLU A 206 8.54 -22.45 -11.80
N LEU A 207 7.89 -21.83 -10.80
CA LEU A 207 7.81 -20.38 -10.67
C LEU A 207 9.17 -19.74 -10.34
N CYS A 208 9.91 -20.30 -9.37
CA CYS A 208 11.20 -19.80 -8.89
C CYS A 208 12.28 -19.85 -9.98
N ASP A 209 12.37 -20.96 -10.71
CA ASP A 209 13.27 -21.15 -11.84
C ASP A 209 12.99 -20.10 -12.95
N PHE A 210 11.71 -19.84 -13.24
CA PHE A 210 11.31 -18.86 -14.25
C PHE A 210 11.58 -17.41 -13.85
N ILE A 211 11.47 -17.05 -12.56
CA ILE A 211 11.75 -15.67 -12.10
C ILE A 211 13.20 -15.46 -11.67
N GLY A 212 13.97 -16.53 -11.45
CA GLY A 212 15.40 -16.49 -11.12
C GLY A 212 15.71 -16.28 -9.64
N ILE A 213 14.92 -16.88 -8.73
CA ILE A 213 15.15 -16.83 -7.28
C ILE A 213 15.20 -18.24 -6.68
N GLU A 214 15.86 -18.41 -5.52
CA GLU A 214 15.95 -19.72 -4.85
C GLU A 214 14.68 -20.05 -4.05
N LEU A 215 14.14 -21.26 -4.19
CA LEU A 215 13.01 -21.75 -3.39
C LEU A 215 13.48 -22.21 -1.99
N SER A 216 12.74 -21.85 -0.94
CA SER A 216 13.00 -22.32 0.43
C SER A 216 11.88 -23.22 0.97
N GLU A 217 12.21 -24.11 1.91
CA GLU A 217 11.21 -24.92 2.65
C GLU A 217 10.16 -24.04 3.36
N GLN A 218 10.54 -22.83 3.78
CA GLN A 218 9.63 -21.87 4.41
C GLN A 218 8.59 -21.32 3.43
N ASP A 219 8.96 -21.12 2.15
CA ASP A 219 8.01 -20.72 1.11
C ASP A 219 6.97 -21.81 0.87
N VAL A 220 7.42 -23.06 0.73
CA VAL A 220 6.55 -24.24 0.57
C VAL A 220 5.57 -24.35 1.75
N HIS A 221 6.07 -24.27 2.99
CA HIS A 221 5.26 -24.36 4.20
C HIS A 221 4.26 -23.20 4.35
N ARG A 222 4.64 -21.97 3.98
CA ARG A 222 3.73 -20.80 3.98
C ARG A 222 2.66 -20.93 2.89
N PHE A 223 3.06 -21.30 1.67
CA PHE A 223 2.18 -21.38 0.51
C PHE A 223 1.16 -22.54 0.59
N ALA A 224 1.51 -23.62 1.29
CA ALA A 224 0.59 -24.74 1.57
C ALA A 224 -0.65 -24.36 2.41
N GLN A 225 -0.66 -23.18 3.06
CA GLN A 225 -1.80 -22.71 3.85
C GLN A 225 -2.91 -22.16 2.92
N PRO A 226 -4.12 -22.74 2.89
CA PRO A 226 -5.12 -22.42 1.86
C PRO A 226 -5.76 -21.04 2.07
N GLN A 227 -5.60 -20.15 1.08
CA GLN A 227 -6.24 -18.84 1.05
C GLN A 227 -7.57 -18.83 0.27
N ASN A 228 -8.45 -17.88 0.62
CA ASN A 228 -9.60 -17.45 -0.19
C ASN A 228 -10.57 -18.58 -0.62
N VAL A 229 -10.78 -19.53 0.30
CA VAL A 229 -11.54 -20.80 0.19
C VAL A 229 -12.93 -20.61 -0.42
N ARG A 230 -13.51 -21.67 -1.04
CA ARG A 230 -14.90 -21.64 -1.51
C ARG A 230 -15.88 -21.32 -0.36
N MET A 231 -16.95 -20.62 -0.73
CA MET A 231 -18.10 -20.33 0.12
C MET A 231 -18.62 -21.64 0.75
N SER A 232 -19.07 -21.57 2.00
CA SER A 232 -19.77 -22.68 2.67
C SER A 232 -21.26 -22.66 2.34
N GLU A 233 -21.97 -23.75 2.63
CA GLU A 233 -23.44 -23.76 2.56
C GLU A 233 -24.09 -22.71 3.47
N VAL A 234 -23.52 -22.47 4.67
CA VAL A 234 -23.99 -21.46 5.62
C VAL A 234 -23.84 -20.04 5.04
N GLN A 235 -22.70 -19.76 4.41
CA GLN A 235 -22.43 -18.47 3.76
C GLN A 235 -23.21 -18.30 2.45
N ASN A 236 -23.52 -19.40 1.73
CA ASN A 236 -24.40 -19.37 0.55
C ASN A 236 -25.84 -19.01 0.94
N LEU A 237 -26.40 -19.67 1.95
CA LEU A 237 -27.74 -19.37 2.46
C LEU A 237 -27.82 -17.94 3.04
N ALA A 238 -26.78 -17.51 3.76
CA ALA A 238 -26.70 -16.13 4.24
C ALA A 238 -26.66 -15.11 3.08
N ALA A 239 -25.96 -15.41 1.97
CA ALA A 239 -25.95 -14.53 0.79
C ALA A 239 -27.34 -14.39 0.14
N GLU A 240 -28.11 -15.48 0.06
CA GLU A 240 -29.50 -15.46 -0.42
C GLU A 240 -30.37 -14.59 0.49
N LEU A 241 -30.38 -14.87 1.80
CA LEU A 241 -31.20 -14.14 2.77
C LEU A 241 -30.82 -12.65 2.96
N LEU A 242 -29.54 -12.28 2.77
CA LEU A 242 -29.09 -10.87 2.83
C LEU A 242 -29.55 -10.04 1.62
N SER A 243 -29.73 -10.70 0.49
CA SER A 243 -30.23 -10.06 -0.73
C SER A 243 -31.75 -9.90 -0.67
N ASP A 244 -32.46 -10.93 -0.20
CA ASP A 244 -33.91 -11.04 -0.39
C ASP A 244 -34.79 -10.73 0.86
N ASP A 245 -34.25 -10.58 2.09
CA ASP A 245 -35.04 -10.23 3.30
C ASP A 245 -34.41 -9.12 4.16
N ASP A 246 -35.03 -7.93 4.18
CA ASP A 246 -34.62 -6.77 4.99
C ASP A 246 -34.61 -7.03 6.50
N ARG A 247 -35.44 -7.94 7.00
CA ARG A 247 -35.48 -8.31 8.43
C ARG A 247 -34.30 -9.21 8.76
N PHE A 248 -33.91 -10.10 7.83
CA PHE A 248 -32.67 -10.86 7.96
C PHE A 248 -31.45 -9.93 7.89
N PHE A 249 -31.40 -9.00 6.94
CA PHE A 249 -30.35 -7.96 6.90
C PHE A 249 -30.27 -7.14 8.20
N SER A 250 -31.42 -6.74 8.75
CA SER A 250 -31.52 -6.00 10.02
C SER A 250 -31.17 -6.85 11.24
N PHE A 251 -31.32 -8.18 11.18
CA PHE A 251 -30.84 -9.11 12.20
C PHE A 251 -29.32 -9.31 12.08
N PHE A 252 -28.83 -9.61 10.88
CA PHE A 252 -27.42 -9.82 10.58
C PHE A 252 -26.56 -8.61 10.93
N SER A 253 -27.02 -7.39 10.61
CA SER A 253 -26.34 -6.14 10.99
C SER A 253 -26.21 -5.97 12.51
N ARG A 254 -27.24 -6.34 13.28
CA ARG A 254 -27.17 -6.35 14.75
C ARG A 254 -26.28 -7.47 15.28
N LEU A 255 -26.17 -8.59 14.57
CA LEU A 255 -25.27 -9.69 14.89
C LEU A 255 -23.80 -9.27 14.68
N GLU A 256 -23.46 -8.61 13.56
CA GLU A 256 -22.15 -7.98 13.35
C GLU A 256 -21.80 -6.98 14.45
N GLN A 257 -22.73 -6.11 14.83
CA GLN A 257 -22.54 -5.11 15.90
C GLN A 257 -22.34 -5.76 17.28
N SER A 258 -23.03 -6.87 17.56
CA SER A 258 -23.05 -7.50 18.89
C SER A 258 -21.90 -8.49 19.12
N PHE A 259 -21.45 -9.19 18.07
CA PHE A 259 -20.43 -10.23 18.16
C PHE A 259 -19.10 -9.86 17.49
N GLY A 260 -19.08 -8.82 16.64
CA GLY A 260 -17.92 -8.40 15.86
C GLY A 260 -17.78 -9.16 14.55
N ARG A 261 -17.49 -8.45 13.46
CA ARG A 261 -17.46 -8.97 12.07
C ARG A 261 -16.64 -10.24 11.88
N GLU A 262 -15.49 -10.34 12.52
CA GLU A 262 -14.60 -11.49 12.38
C GLU A 262 -15.23 -12.77 12.93
N ARG A 263 -15.89 -12.73 14.10
CA ARG A 263 -16.64 -13.88 14.63
C ARG A 263 -17.86 -14.26 13.78
N VAL A 264 -18.50 -13.29 13.14
CA VAL A 264 -19.57 -13.57 12.17
C VAL A 264 -19.01 -14.23 10.92
N ARG A 265 -17.83 -13.81 10.44
CA ARG A 265 -17.12 -14.48 9.33
C ARG A 265 -16.71 -15.90 9.69
N GLU A 266 -16.09 -16.12 10.84
CA GLU A 266 -15.72 -17.44 11.38
C GLU A 266 -16.94 -18.38 11.41
N PHE A 267 -18.08 -17.91 11.93
CA PHE A 267 -19.33 -18.68 11.95
C PHE A 267 -19.86 -18.98 10.54
N LEU A 268 -19.85 -17.99 9.65
CA LEU A 268 -20.28 -18.18 8.25
C LEU A 268 -19.38 -19.17 7.51
N GLU A 269 -18.08 -19.22 7.80
CA GLU A 269 -17.13 -20.13 7.15
C GLU A 269 -17.25 -21.60 7.62
N PHE A 270 -18.14 -21.90 8.56
CA PHE A 270 -18.45 -23.25 9.03
C PHE A 270 -19.26 -24.07 8.00
N GLY A 271 -19.13 -25.40 8.05
CA GLY A 271 -19.89 -26.36 7.24
C GLY A 271 -19.20 -26.82 5.95
N GLU A 272 -19.93 -27.59 5.13
CA GLU A 272 -19.45 -28.05 3.82
C GLU A 272 -19.29 -26.90 2.82
N ARG A 273 -18.46 -27.14 1.79
CA ARG A 273 -18.08 -26.14 0.78
C ARG A 273 -18.96 -26.25 -0.46
N THR A 274 -19.60 -25.15 -0.84
CA THR A 274 -20.59 -25.11 -1.91
C THR A 274 -20.03 -25.52 -3.25
N LYS A 275 -20.76 -26.43 -3.90
CA LYS A 275 -20.52 -26.91 -5.25
C LYS A 275 -21.63 -26.38 -6.14
N ALA A 276 -21.27 -25.49 -7.06
CA ALA A 276 -22.13 -25.12 -8.18
C ALA A 276 -21.57 -25.80 -9.44
N SER A 277 -22.46 -26.24 -10.33
CA SER A 277 -22.13 -26.90 -11.59
C SER A 277 -23.13 -26.46 -12.66
N LEU A 278 -22.66 -26.30 -13.90
CA LEU A 278 -23.52 -26.01 -15.05
C LEU A 278 -24.42 -27.21 -15.40
N GLU A 279 -25.57 -26.92 -15.99
CA GLU A 279 -26.40 -27.92 -16.68
C GLU A 279 -25.64 -28.57 -17.85
N SER A 280 -26.10 -29.73 -18.33
CA SER A 280 -25.44 -30.50 -19.42
C SER A 280 -25.11 -29.66 -20.64
N ASP A 281 -26.04 -28.79 -21.02
CA ASP A 281 -26.04 -28.06 -22.28
C ASP A 281 -25.16 -26.80 -22.18
N ASP A 282 -25.26 -26.08 -21.05
CA ASP A 282 -24.36 -24.97 -20.70
C ASP A 282 -22.91 -25.45 -20.50
N LEU A 283 -22.73 -26.67 -19.97
CA LEU A 283 -21.41 -27.32 -19.86
C LEU A 283 -20.86 -27.74 -21.25
N ALA A 284 -21.72 -28.19 -22.17
CA ALA A 284 -21.32 -28.52 -23.54
C ALA A 284 -20.93 -27.27 -24.33
N ASP A 285 -21.67 -26.16 -24.18
CA ASP A 285 -21.32 -24.85 -24.74
C ASP A 285 -19.98 -24.34 -24.20
N LEU A 286 -19.76 -24.39 -22.88
CA LEU A 286 -18.46 -24.05 -22.26
C LEU A 286 -17.32 -24.85 -22.89
N LYS A 287 -17.50 -26.17 -23.03
CA LYS A 287 -16.50 -27.08 -23.62
C LYS A 287 -16.22 -26.79 -25.08
N GLY A 288 -17.25 -26.44 -25.86
CA GLY A 288 -17.11 -26.02 -27.25
C GLY A 288 -16.29 -24.74 -27.40
N ARG A 289 -16.43 -23.78 -26.48
CA ARG A 289 -15.66 -22.52 -26.48
C ARG A 289 -14.18 -22.75 -26.18
N VAL A 290 -13.86 -23.45 -25.09
CA VAL A 290 -12.49 -23.47 -24.53
C VAL A 290 -11.60 -24.59 -25.09
N GLY A 291 -12.19 -25.63 -25.69
CA GLY A 291 -11.45 -26.82 -26.12
C GLY A 291 -10.38 -26.59 -27.19
N ALA A 292 -10.51 -25.53 -27.99
CA ALA A 292 -9.53 -25.16 -29.01
C ALA A 292 -8.36 -24.33 -28.46
N GLY A 293 -8.63 -23.41 -27.53
CA GLY A 293 -7.59 -22.62 -26.86
C GLY A 293 -6.78 -23.45 -25.87
N ASN A 294 -7.44 -24.33 -25.10
CA ASN A 294 -6.75 -25.29 -24.23
C ASN A 294 -5.80 -26.22 -24.99
N ARG A 295 -6.19 -26.70 -26.19
CA ARG A 295 -5.28 -27.47 -27.05
C ARG A 295 -4.01 -26.66 -27.36
N ARG A 296 -4.18 -25.43 -27.83
CA ARG A 296 -3.03 -24.58 -28.16
C ARG A 296 -2.16 -24.29 -26.94
N LEU A 297 -2.73 -23.96 -25.78
CA LEU A 297 -1.94 -23.80 -24.56
C LEU A 297 -1.17 -25.07 -24.14
N ALA A 298 -1.75 -26.26 -24.32
CA ALA A 298 -1.04 -27.53 -24.08
C ALA A 298 0.11 -27.75 -25.07
N GLU A 299 -0.11 -27.48 -26.35
CA GLU A 299 0.87 -27.65 -27.44
C GLU A 299 1.98 -26.59 -27.39
N ASP A 300 1.65 -25.33 -27.11
CA ASP A 300 2.56 -24.18 -27.14
C ASP A 300 3.44 -24.05 -25.88
N TYR A 301 2.88 -24.32 -24.71
CA TYR A 301 3.56 -24.18 -23.41
C TYR A 301 3.94 -25.55 -22.80
N GLY A 302 3.75 -26.66 -23.52
CA GLY A 302 4.10 -28.01 -23.06
C GLY A 302 3.29 -28.51 -21.86
N LEU A 303 2.09 -27.97 -21.65
CA LEU A 303 1.31 -28.17 -20.44
C LEU A 303 0.51 -29.48 -20.48
N GLU A 304 0.54 -30.23 -19.37
CA GLU A 304 -0.19 -31.49 -19.18
C GLU A 304 -1.71 -31.29 -18.97
N LEU A 305 -2.37 -30.41 -19.74
CA LEU A 305 -3.75 -29.97 -19.43
C LEU A 305 -4.79 -31.11 -19.47
N GLU A 306 -4.57 -32.15 -20.27
CA GLU A 306 -5.41 -33.36 -20.27
C GLU A 306 -5.30 -34.14 -18.95
N ARG A 307 -4.07 -34.31 -18.42
CA ARG A 307 -3.79 -34.90 -17.08
C ARG A 307 -4.47 -34.09 -15.96
N PHE A 308 -4.61 -32.78 -16.17
CA PHE A 308 -5.29 -31.86 -15.26
C PHE A 308 -6.80 -31.73 -15.51
N GLY A 309 -7.38 -32.52 -16.42
CA GLY A 309 -8.82 -32.58 -16.65
C GLY A 309 -9.42 -31.36 -17.37
N TYR A 310 -8.60 -30.59 -18.10
CA TYR A 310 -9.08 -29.56 -19.00
C TYR A 310 -9.73 -30.22 -20.22
N THR A 311 -10.74 -29.56 -20.80
CA THR A 311 -11.32 -30.04 -22.07
C THR A 311 -10.42 -29.63 -23.24
N LEU A 312 -10.14 -30.59 -24.13
CA LEU A 312 -9.44 -30.41 -25.40
C LEU A 312 -10.39 -30.78 -26.57
N ALA A 313 -10.22 -30.14 -27.72
CA ALA A 313 -10.96 -30.47 -28.94
C ALA A 313 -10.51 -31.82 -29.56
N ALA A 314 -11.34 -32.42 -30.42
CA ALA A 314 -10.99 -33.64 -31.17
C ALA A 314 -10.09 -33.36 -32.39
N ALA A 315 -9.67 -34.41 -33.11
CA ALA A 315 -9.00 -34.36 -34.41
C ALA A 315 -9.81 -35.13 -35.48
N SER A 316 -9.81 -34.67 -36.74
CA SER A 316 -10.88 -34.97 -37.72
C SER A 316 -10.52 -36.00 -38.82
N PRO A 317 -11.33 -37.06 -39.07
CA PRO A 317 -11.17 -38.04 -40.16
C PRO A 317 -12.38 -38.18 -41.16
N SER A 318 -12.27 -39.01 -42.21
CA SER A 318 -13.22 -39.15 -43.36
C SER A 318 -13.56 -40.61 -43.81
N ARG A 319 -14.59 -40.87 -44.67
CA ARG A 319 -15.18 -42.23 -44.99
C ARG A 319 -16.06 -42.38 -46.30
N THR A 320 -16.18 -43.60 -46.90
CA THR A 320 -17.23 -44.03 -47.93
C THR A 320 -17.35 -45.57 -48.23
N PRO A 321 -18.55 -46.19 -48.54
CA PRO A 321 -18.74 -47.61 -49.05
C PRO A 321 -19.99 -47.97 -50.00
N ALA A 322 -20.22 -49.26 -50.47
CA ALA A 322 -21.37 -49.80 -51.34
C ALA A 322 -21.43 -51.41 -51.45
N ILE A 323 -22.25 -52.29 -52.15
CA ILE A 323 -23.51 -52.33 -53.03
C ILE A 323 -24.10 -53.78 -53.43
N GLN A 324 -25.42 -53.95 -53.83
CA GLN A 324 -26.18 -54.93 -54.75
C GLN A 324 -26.60 -56.46 -54.52
N THR A 325 -27.55 -57.02 -55.37
CA THR A 325 -28.32 -58.37 -55.33
C THR A 325 -28.98 -58.89 -56.70
N ALA A 326 -29.50 -60.17 -56.87
CA ALA A 326 -30.33 -60.72 -58.06
C ALA A 326 -31.06 -62.16 -57.97
N PRO A 327 -32.03 -62.62 -58.88
CA PRO A 327 -32.94 -63.85 -58.76
C PRO A 327 -33.42 -64.72 -60.04
N THR A 328 -34.45 -65.65 -59.94
CA THR A 328 -35.60 -66.12 -60.91
C THR A 328 -35.80 -67.56 -61.59
N THR A 329 -37.08 -67.95 -61.93
CA THR A 329 -37.71 -68.96 -62.94
C THR A 329 -37.80 -70.53 -62.71
N GLY A 330 -38.60 -71.45 -63.36
CA GLY A 330 -39.60 -71.53 -64.51
C GLY A 330 -40.35 -72.94 -64.73
N GLN A 331 -41.22 -73.20 -65.79
CA GLN A 331 -42.05 -74.46 -66.13
C GLN A 331 -42.46 -74.58 -67.67
N PRO A 332 -43.46 -75.35 -68.31
CA PRO A 332 -44.43 -76.49 -68.02
C PRO A 332 -44.84 -77.56 -69.19
N SER A 333 -45.82 -78.50 -68.94
CA SER A 333 -46.91 -79.18 -69.81
C SER A 333 -46.69 -80.12 -71.06
N GLU A 334 -47.72 -80.54 -71.87
CA GLU A 334 -48.73 -81.67 -71.78
C GLU A 334 -49.34 -82.02 -73.21
N ASN A 335 -50.26 -83.00 -73.40
CA ASN A 335 -51.04 -83.20 -74.68
C ASN A 335 -52.39 -83.99 -74.53
N ARG A 336 -53.54 -83.46 -75.01
CA ARG A 336 -54.90 -84.10 -75.05
C ARG A 336 -55.78 -83.47 -76.14
N LEU A 337 -56.75 -84.18 -76.74
CA LEU A 337 -57.84 -83.53 -77.51
C LEU A 337 -59.15 -84.35 -77.72
N THR A 338 -59.11 -85.61 -78.15
CA THR A 338 -60.34 -86.33 -78.59
C THR A 338 -61.31 -86.70 -77.46
N GLN A 339 -60.84 -86.70 -76.20
CA GLN A 339 -61.67 -86.96 -75.03
C GLN A 339 -62.60 -85.78 -74.67
N LEU A 340 -62.42 -84.61 -75.29
CA LEU A 340 -63.05 -83.35 -74.87
C LEU A 340 -64.55 -83.27 -75.13
N GLN A 341 -65.11 -83.91 -76.16
CA GLN A 341 -66.41 -83.44 -76.69
C GLN A 341 -67.65 -83.93 -75.90
N GLY A 342 -67.70 -85.19 -75.46
CA GLY A 342 -68.70 -85.65 -74.49
C GLY A 342 -68.47 -85.09 -73.08
N VAL A 343 -67.20 -84.78 -72.78
CA VAL A 343 -66.81 -84.05 -71.57
C VAL A 343 -67.36 -82.62 -71.60
N ILE A 344 -67.34 -81.91 -72.73
CA ILE A 344 -67.78 -80.51 -72.89
C ILE A 344 -69.25 -80.29 -72.49
N ASP A 345 -70.21 -81.13 -72.91
CA ASP A 345 -71.62 -80.89 -72.55
C ASP A 345 -71.95 -81.32 -71.11
N THR A 346 -71.23 -82.32 -70.59
CA THR A 346 -71.29 -82.68 -69.16
C THR A 346 -70.68 -81.56 -68.31
N GLN A 347 -69.53 -81.02 -68.75
CA GLN A 347 -68.88 -79.85 -68.18
C GLN A 347 -69.75 -78.60 -68.29
N ARG A 348 -70.50 -78.37 -69.37
CA ARG A 348 -71.39 -77.20 -69.49
C ARG A 348 -72.48 -77.20 -68.40
N ARG A 349 -73.05 -78.35 -68.05
CA ARG A 349 -73.99 -78.46 -66.92
C ARG A 349 -73.28 -78.34 -65.57
N ALA A 350 -72.12 -78.99 -65.41
CA ALA A 350 -71.32 -78.85 -64.19
C ALA A 350 -70.88 -77.40 -63.96
N HIS A 351 -70.45 -76.69 -65.00
CA HIS A 351 -70.09 -75.28 -65.01
C HIS A 351 -71.29 -74.37 -64.79
N ALA A 352 -72.48 -74.68 -65.32
CA ALA A 352 -73.68 -73.90 -65.02
C ALA A 352 -74.03 -73.96 -63.52
N ASN A 353 -73.99 -75.15 -62.92
CA ASN A 353 -74.19 -75.31 -61.48
C ASN A 353 -73.05 -74.63 -60.69
N GLN A 354 -71.80 -74.86 -61.07
CA GLN A 354 -70.61 -74.27 -60.45
C GLN A 354 -70.60 -72.74 -60.56
N ILE A 355 -71.12 -72.15 -61.64
CA ILE A 355 -71.34 -70.70 -61.78
C ILE A 355 -72.39 -70.25 -60.78
N GLY A 356 -73.53 -70.94 -60.64
CA GLY A 356 -74.53 -70.63 -59.62
C GLY A 356 -74.00 -70.73 -58.18
N ASP A 357 -73.21 -71.76 -57.87
CA ASP A 357 -72.53 -71.93 -56.58
C ASP A 357 -71.50 -70.80 -56.34
N ILE A 358 -70.75 -70.41 -57.37
CA ILE A 358 -69.78 -69.30 -57.33
C ILE A 358 -70.50 -67.95 -57.17
N GLU A 359 -71.63 -67.72 -57.85
CA GLU A 359 -72.44 -66.51 -57.74
C GLU A 359 -73.05 -66.39 -56.34
N ALA A 360 -73.64 -67.47 -55.81
CA ALA A 360 -74.13 -67.52 -54.43
C ALA A 360 -73.01 -67.31 -53.40
N THR A 361 -71.82 -67.89 -53.63
CA THR A 361 -70.64 -67.67 -52.78
C THR A 361 -70.16 -66.22 -52.85
N PHE A 362 -70.11 -65.61 -54.04
CA PHE A 362 -69.76 -64.20 -54.19
C PHE A 362 -70.82 -63.28 -53.59
N ASP A 363 -72.11 -63.60 -53.63
CA ASP A 363 -73.13 -62.77 -52.97
C ASP A 363 -73.08 -62.88 -51.44
N ALA A 364 -72.84 -64.08 -50.90
CA ALA A 364 -72.57 -64.25 -49.47
C ALA A 364 -71.32 -63.44 -49.05
N GLN A 365 -70.23 -63.50 -49.82
CA GLN A 365 -69.03 -62.68 -49.58
C GLN A 365 -69.33 -61.18 -49.72
N ARG A 366 -70.07 -60.74 -50.75
CA ARG A 366 -70.47 -59.33 -50.95
C ARG A 366 -71.30 -58.82 -49.77
N GLN A 367 -72.19 -59.63 -49.19
CA GLN A 367 -72.94 -59.26 -47.99
C GLN A 367 -72.05 -59.14 -46.76
N VAL A 368 -71.14 -60.10 -46.53
CA VAL A 368 -70.16 -60.04 -45.41
C VAL A 368 -69.23 -58.82 -45.54
N PHE A 369 -68.74 -58.52 -46.75
CA PHE A 369 -67.93 -57.32 -47.00
C PHE A 369 -68.73 -56.03 -46.75
N ARG A 370 -70.00 -55.93 -47.19
CA ARG A 370 -70.85 -54.76 -46.90
C ARG A 370 -71.08 -54.57 -45.40
N ALA A 371 -71.41 -55.63 -44.67
CA ALA A 371 -71.60 -55.57 -43.22
C ALA A 371 -70.31 -55.11 -42.50
N ARG A 372 -69.14 -55.60 -42.95
CA ARG A 372 -67.85 -55.18 -42.40
C ARG A 372 -67.47 -53.73 -42.74
N ILE A 373 -67.86 -53.24 -43.92
CA ILE A 373 -67.70 -51.83 -44.29
C ILE A 373 -68.56 -50.96 -43.36
N GLN A 374 -69.83 -51.32 -43.14
CA GLN A 374 -70.75 -50.57 -42.26
C GLN A 374 -70.29 -50.55 -40.80
N ASP A 375 -69.72 -51.65 -40.28
CA ASP A 375 -69.15 -51.69 -38.93
C ASP A 375 -67.87 -50.84 -38.80
N LEU A 376 -67.03 -50.81 -39.85
CA LEU A 376 -65.86 -49.92 -39.91
C LEU A 376 -66.26 -48.44 -40.01
N GLU A 377 -67.24 -48.10 -40.84
CA GLU A 377 -67.83 -46.74 -40.94
C GLU A 377 -68.39 -46.30 -39.58
N ALA A 378 -69.22 -47.14 -38.94
CA ALA A 378 -69.78 -46.88 -37.62
C ALA A 378 -68.71 -46.83 -36.51
N THR A 379 -67.53 -47.43 -36.70
CA THR A 379 -66.40 -47.34 -35.77
C THR A 379 -65.62 -46.04 -35.98
N LEU A 380 -65.31 -45.68 -37.23
CA LEU A 380 -64.65 -44.42 -37.59
C LEU A 380 -65.47 -43.20 -37.17
N ASP A 381 -66.80 -43.23 -37.31
CA ASP A 381 -67.66 -42.15 -36.81
C ASP A 381 -67.67 -42.07 -35.28
N ARG A 382 -67.60 -43.20 -34.55
CA ARG A 382 -67.44 -43.19 -33.08
C ARG A 382 -66.11 -42.59 -32.66
N GLU A 383 -65.01 -43.00 -33.29
CA GLU A 383 -63.67 -42.47 -33.02
C GLU A 383 -63.58 -40.97 -33.35
N ARG A 384 -64.05 -40.57 -34.53
CA ARG A 384 -64.07 -39.17 -34.99
C ARG A 384 -64.87 -38.27 -34.05
N ASN A 385 -66.03 -38.72 -33.58
CA ASN A 385 -66.83 -37.98 -32.61
C ASN A 385 -66.16 -37.92 -31.22
N GLY A 386 -65.46 -38.98 -30.82
CA GLY A 386 -64.64 -39.02 -29.61
C GLY A 386 -63.48 -38.01 -29.64
N PHE A 387 -62.68 -38.02 -30.70
CA PHE A 387 -61.61 -37.05 -30.91
C PHE A 387 -62.14 -35.61 -30.99
N ALA A 388 -63.28 -35.39 -31.67
CA ALA A 388 -63.91 -34.08 -31.72
C ALA A 388 -64.43 -33.58 -30.36
N ALA A 389 -64.80 -34.49 -29.44
CA ALA A 389 -65.12 -34.12 -28.06
C ALA A 389 -63.86 -33.76 -27.27
N GLN A 390 -62.84 -34.62 -27.30
CA GLN A 390 -61.55 -34.38 -26.64
C GLN A 390 -60.89 -33.07 -27.07
N PHE A 391 -61.01 -32.71 -28.36
CA PHE A 391 -60.47 -31.45 -28.88
C PHE A 391 -61.18 -30.23 -28.27
N ARG A 392 -62.53 -30.24 -28.20
CA ARG A 392 -63.31 -29.15 -27.56
C ARG A 392 -63.03 -29.05 -26.06
N ASP A 393 -62.87 -30.18 -25.37
CA ASP A 393 -62.53 -30.19 -23.95
C ASP A 393 -61.14 -29.58 -23.71
N LEU A 394 -60.16 -29.89 -24.59
CA LEU A 394 -58.82 -29.31 -24.55
C LEU A 394 -58.82 -27.81 -24.88
N GLU A 395 -59.56 -27.37 -25.91
CA GLU A 395 -59.76 -25.95 -26.22
C GLU A 395 -60.36 -25.21 -25.01
N ALA A 396 -61.38 -25.79 -24.37
CA ALA A 396 -62.01 -25.23 -23.18
C ALA A 396 -61.11 -25.22 -21.94
N VAL A 397 -60.14 -26.13 -21.81
CA VAL A 397 -59.08 -26.06 -20.78
C VAL A 397 -58.10 -24.94 -21.11
N LEU A 398 -57.52 -24.92 -22.31
CA LEU A 398 -56.52 -23.94 -22.74
C LEU A 398 -57.05 -22.49 -22.68
N GLN A 399 -58.34 -22.27 -22.97
CA GLN A 399 -58.96 -20.96 -22.85
C GLN A 399 -59.07 -20.51 -21.38
N ARG A 400 -59.51 -21.39 -20.46
CA ARG A 400 -59.56 -21.10 -19.01
C ARG A 400 -58.16 -20.88 -18.43
N GLU A 401 -57.16 -21.62 -18.89
CA GLU A 401 -55.77 -21.40 -18.51
C GLU A 401 -55.28 -20.03 -19.00
N ARG A 402 -55.54 -19.66 -20.26
CA ARG A 402 -55.21 -18.32 -20.79
C ARG A 402 -55.84 -17.19 -19.99
N GLU A 403 -57.13 -17.28 -19.67
CA GLU A 403 -57.84 -16.31 -18.84
C GLU A 403 -57.23 -16.23 -17.43
N GLY A 404 -56.94 -17.38 -16.81
CA GLY A 404 -56.27 -17.45 -15.52
C GLY A 404 -54.80 -17.01 -15.54
N PHE A 405 -54.10 -17.06 -16.67
CA PHE A 405 -52.78 -16.44 -16.83
C PHE A 405 -52.88 -14.92 -17.02
N GLY A 406 -53.85 -14.44 -17.80
CA GLY A 406 -54.12 -13.00 -18.00
C GLY A 406 -54.38 -12.28 -16.67
N ALA A 407 -55.32 -12.78 -15.87
CA ALA A 407 -55.66 -12.20 -14.57
C ALA A 407 -54.45 -12.13 -13.60
N ARG A 408 -53.58 -13.16 -13.61
CA ARG A 408 -52.35 -13.17 -12.79
C ARG A 408 -51.27 -12.21 -13.30
N ILE A 409 -51.25 -11.90 -14.60
CA ILE A 409 -50.37 -10.87 -15.16
C ILE A 409 -50.87 -9.49 -14.75
N GLU A 410 -52.18 -9.23 -14.83
CA GLU A 410 -52.79 -7.97 -14.40
C GLU A 410 -52.61 -7.70 -12.89
N GLU A 411 -52.76 -8.73 -12.05
CA GLU A 411 -52.48 -8.68 -10.60
C GLU A 411 -51.00 -8.37 -10.30
N LEU A 412 -50.07 -9.00 -11.04
CA LEU A 412 -48.64 -8.77 -10.88
C LEU A 412 -48.23 -7.38 -11.36
N ASP A 413 -48.72 -6.91 -12.52
CA ASP A 413 -48.44 -5.58 -13.04
C ASP A 413 -48.99 -4.48 -12.11
N ALA A 414 -50.18 -4.67 -11.54
CA ALA A 414 -50.72 -3.77 -10.52
C ALA A 414 -49.86 -3.74 -9.25
N THR A 415 -49.38 -4.90 -8.79
CA THR A 415 -48.49 -5.02 -7.62
C THR A 415 -47.16 -4.30 -7.87
N VAL A 416 -46.49 -4.60 -8.98
CA VAL A 416 -45.22 -3.99 -9.39
C VAL A 416 -45.37 -2.48 -9.63
N HIS A 417 -46.51 -2.01 -10.12
CA HIS A 417 -46.80 -0.58 -10.24
C HIS A 417 -46.86 0.11 -8.86
N ASN A 418 -47.59 -0.48 -7.91
CA ASN A 418 -47.75 0.06 -6.56
C ASN A 418 -46.42 0.06 -5.79
N GLU A 419 -45.63 -1.02 -5.88
CA GLU A 419 -44.30 -1.12 -5.27
C GLU A 419 -43.34 -0.06 -5.83
N ARG A 420 -43.32 0.14 -7.16
CA ARG A 420 -42.52 1.20 -7.80
C ARG A 420 -42.95 2.60 -7.36
N ALA A 421 -44.25 2.84 -7.21
CA ALA A 421 -44.77 4.12 -6.73
C ALA A 421 -44.38 4.39 -5.26
N ALA A 422 -44.48 3.38 -4.39
CA ALA A 422 -44.04 3.46 -3.00
C ALA A 422 -42.53 3.73 -2.89
N PHE A 423 -41.70 2.95 -3.60
CA PHE A 423 -40.25 3.12 -3.62
C PHE A 423 -39.83 4.50 -4.16
N ALA A 424 -40.51 5.03 -5.18
CA ALA A 424 -40.24 6.38 -5.68
C ALA A 424 -40.57 7.47 -4.64
N ALA A 425 -41.62 7.29 -3.84
CA ALA A 425 -41.96 8.20 -2.74
C ALA A 425 -40.92 8.13 -1.61
N GLU A 426 -40.52 6.93 -1.19
CA GLU A 426 -39.49 6.73 -0.17
C GLU A 426 -38.13 7.28 -0.61
N PHE A 427 -37.72 7.04 -1.86
CA PHE A 427 -36.49 7.60 -2.44
C PHE A 427 -36.52 9.14 -2.42
N THR A 428 -37.66 9.75 -2.77
CA THR A 428 -37.85 11.21 -2.73
C THR A 428 -37.77 11.75 -1.29
N GLN A 429 -38.41 11.08 -0.32
CA GLN A 429 -38.35 11.44 1.09
C GLN A 429 -36.93 11.27 1.69
N SER A 430 -36.23 10.21 1.30
CA SER A 430 -34.85 9.95 1.69
C SER A 430 -33.90 11.02 1.15
N GLY A 431 -34.00 11.35 -0.14
CA GLY A 431 -33.22 12.43 -0.75
C GLY A 431 -33.47 13.79 -0.11
N ALA A 432 -34.73 14.12 0.19
CA ALA A 432 -35.09 15.35 0.92
C ALA A 432 -34.55 15.38 2.37
N THR A 433 -34.39 14.23 3.02
CA THR A 433 -33.81 14.13 4.36
C THR A 433 -32.29 14.34 4.31
N HIS A 434 -31.58 13.59 3.46
CA HIS A 434 -30.13 13.74 3.27
C HIS A 434 -29.72 15.16 2.83
N GLN A 435 -30.53 15.84 2.02
CA GLN A 435 -30.28 17.22 1.62
C GLN A 435 -30.38 18.20 2.81
N ARG A 436 -31.37 18.05 3.69
CA ARG A 436 -31.48 18.87 4.92
C ARG A 436 -30.33 18.60 5.88
N GLU A 437 -29.95 17.34 6.06
CA GLU A 437 -28.80 16.97 6.89
C GLU A 437 -27.51 17.61 6.36
N ARG A 438 -27.29 17.54 5.04
CA ARG A 438 -26.16 18.21 4.37
C ARG A 438 -26.18 19.72 4.57
N GLU A 439 -27.33 20.37 4.47
CA GLU A 439 -27.48 21.81 4.73
C GLU A 439 -27.14 22.17 6.19
N VAL A 440 -27.59 21.37 7.16
CA VAL A 440 -27.25 21.54 8.59
C VAL A 440 -25.75 21.30 8.85
N PHE A 441 -25.14 20.28 8.24
CA PHE A 441 -23.69 20.04 8.35
C PHE A 441 -22.88 21.18 7.75
N LEU A 442 -23.25 21.70 6.57
CA LEU A 442 -22.58 22.84 5.94
C LEU A 442 -22.71 24.12 6.78
N ALA A 443 -23.88 24.38 7.37
CA ALA A 443 -24.08 25.49 8.30
C ALA A 443 -23.17 25.36 9.54
N ARG A 444 -23.05 24.15 10.12
CA ARG A 444 -22.19 23.90 11.28
C ARG A 444 -20.69 23.99 10.95
N ILE A 445 -20.28 23.63 9.73
CA ILE A 445 -18.90 23.85 9.26
C ILE A 445 -18.61 25.36 9.15
N GLY A 446 -19.51 26.15 8.54
CA GLY A 446 -19.35 27.60 8.47
C GLY A 446 -19.31 28.29 9.84
N GLU A 447 -20.10 27.81 10.80
CA GLU A 447 -20.02 28.26 12.20
C GLU A 447 -18.63 28.01 12.79
N LEU A 448 -18.10 26.78 12.66
CA LEU A 448 -16.77 26.40 13.15
C LEU A 448 -15.63 27.17 12.45
N ASP A 449 -15.72 27.40 11.14
CA ASP A 449 -14.74 28.21 10.42
C ASP A 449 -14.73 29.66 10.92
N THR A 450 -15.89 30.24 11.24
CA THR A 450 -15.95 31.61 11.80
C THR A 450 -15.45 31.70 13.24
N THR A 451 -15.69 30.70 14.10
CA THR A 451 -15.10 30.69 15.46
C THR A 451 -13.58 30.50 15.40
N LEU A 452 -13.08 29.59 14.57
CA LEU A 452 -11.64 29.39 14.37
C LEU A 452 -10.94 30.62 13.77
N ALA A 453 -11.60 31.36 12.88
CA ALA A 453 -11.08 32.63 12.40
C ALA A 453 -10.96 33.68 13.53
N ALA A 454 -12.02 33.85 14.33
CA ALA A 454 -12.03 34.79 15.45
C ALA A 454 -10.99 34.43 16.53
N GLU A 455 -10.83 33.15 16.86
CA GLU A 455 -9.79 32.69 17.79
C GLU A 455 -8.38 32.98 17.26
N ARG A 456 -8.11 32.70 15.97
CA ARG A 456 -6.79 32.93 15.35
C ARG A 456 -6.42 34.41 15.33
N ASP A 457 -7.38 35.30 15.09
CA ASP A 457 -7.15 36.74 15.12
C ASP A 457 -6.98 37.27 16.55
N ALA A 458 -7.73 36.73 17.53
CA ALA A 458 -7.51 37.03 18.95
C ALA A 458 -6.13 36.57 19.45
N PHE A 459 -5.68 35.37 19.07
CA PHE A 459 -4.32 34.91 19.35
C PHE A 459 -3.25 35.78 18.68
N ARG A 460 -3.45 36.22 17.42
CA ARG A 460 -2.53 37.14 16.74
C ARG A 460 -2.44 38.49 17.47
N ALA A 461 -3.57 39.05 17.89
CA ALA A 461 -3.58 40.27 18.68
C ALA A 461 -2.82 40.11 20.00
N ARG A 462 -3.05 38.99 20.71
CA ARG A 462 -2.36 38.68 21.98
C ARG A 462 -0.86 38.48 21.84
N ILE A 463 -0.40 37.92 20.71
CA ILE A 463 1.02 37.83 20.38
C ILE A 463 1.60 39.23 20.15
N GLY A 464 0.92 40.10 19.38
CA GLY A 464 1.36 41.48 19.16
C GLY A 464 1.43 42.32 20.45
N GLU A 465 0.48 42.15 21.37
CA GLU A 465 0.55 42.74 22.72
C GLU A 465 1.85 42.30 23.44
N LEU A 466 2.14 41.01 23.46
CA LEU A 466 3.33 40.46 24.13
C LEU A 466 4.64 40.89 23.45
N GLU A 467 4.67 40.99 22.13
CA GLU A 467 5.85 41.47 21.39
C GLU A 467 6.13 42.95 21.68
N THR A 468 5.09 43.79 21.78
CA THR A 468 5.27 45.22 22.09
C THR A 468 5.67 45.46 23.56
N THR A 469 5.11 44.75 24.54
CA THR A 469 5.52 44.88 25.94
C THR A 469 6.94 44.37 26.16
N LEU A 470 7.30 43.21 25.61
CA LEU A 470 8.64 42.62 25.73
C LEU A 470 9.69 43.46 24.97
N GLY A 471 9.31 44.12 23.87
CA GLY A 471 10.11 45.16 23.22
C GLY A 471 10.40 46.34 24.14
N ALA A 472 9.36 46.94 24.75
CA ALA A 472 9.50 48.07 25.67
C ALA A 472 10.32 47.73 26.92
N GLU A 473 10.13 46.53 27.51
CA GLU A 473 10.93 46.05 28.63
C GLU A 473 12.42 45.89 28.26
N ARG A 474 12.74 45.40 27.05
CA ARG A 474 14.12 45.32 26.56
C ARG A 474 14.75 46.70 26.39
N GLU A 475 14.04 47.67 25.82
CA GLU A 475 14.57 49.04 25.70
C GLU A 475 14.79 49.69 27.06
N ALA A 476 13.85 49.56 27.99
CA ALA A 476 13.98 50.06 29.36
C ALA A 476 15.13 49.40 30.12
N PHE A 477 15.36 48.09 29.93
CA PHE A 477 16.50 47.38 30.50
C PHE A 477 17.83 47.89 29.92
N LEU A 478 17.93 48.02 28.59
CA LEU A 478 19.13 48.55 27.91
C LEU A 478 19.43 50.00 28.29
N ALA A 479 18.42 50.83 28.51
CA ALA A 479 18.59 52.18 29.03
C ALA A 479 19.20 52.18 30.45
N ARG A 480 18.71 51.31 31.35
CA ARG A 480 19.26 51.16 32.71
C ARG A 480 20.69 50.60 32.71
N VAL A 481 21.02 49.69 31.80
CA VAL A 481 22.41 49.19 31.64
C VAL A 481 23.34 50.35 31.26
N ARG A 482 22.99 51.13 30.24
CA ARG A 482 23.79 52.30 29.80
C ARG A 482 23.95 53.34 30.90
N GLU A 483 22.92 53.58 31.71
CA GLU A 483 22.98 54.51 32.85
C GLU A 483 24.01 54.04 33.89
N VAL A 484 23.99 52.74 34.24
CA VAL A 484 24.96 52.14 35.17
C VAL A 484 26.38 52.15 34.59
N GLU A 485 26.54 51.83 33.31
CA GLU A 485 27.84 51.90 32.62
C GLU A 485 28.42 53.33 32.63
N THR A 486 27.58 54.34 32.42
CA THR A 486 27.98 55.76 32.43
C THR A 486 28.41 56.19 33.82
N ARG A 487 27.58 55.95 34.85
CA ARG A 487 27.91 56.25 36.26
C ARG A 487 29.21 55.56 36.70
N LEU A 488 29.39 54.29 36.36
CA LEU A 488 30.58 53.53 36.74
C LEU A 488 31.84 54.02 36.02
N HIS A 489 31.72 54.55 34.80
CA HIS A 489 32.82 55.23 34.11
C HIS A 489 33.17 56.58 34.78
N GLU A 490 32.16 57.38 35.13
CA GLU A 490 32.33 58.67 35.84
C GLU A 490 32.98 58.48 37.22
N GLU A 491 32.47 57.55 38.03
CA GLU A 491 33.05 57.19 39.33
C GLU A 491 34.51 56.71 39.19
N ARG A 492 34.82 55.93 38.15
CA ARG A 492 36.18 55.45 37.88
C ARG A 492 37.14 56.57 37.50
N GLU A 493 36.75 57.50 36.63
CA GLU A 493 37.62 58.64 36.28
C GLU A 493 37.76 59.63 37.43
N ALA A 494 36.72 59.85 38.25
CA ALA A 494 36.82 60.64 39.47
C ALA A 494 37.79 60.00 40.48
N PHE A 495 37.73 58.68 40.65
CA PHE A 495 38.66 57.93 41.51
C PHE A 495 40.12 57.98 40.97
N LEU A 496 40.31 57.83 39.66
CA LEU A 496 41.63 57.97 39.02
C LEU A 496 42.18 59.40 39.11
N ALA A 497 41.33 60.42 38.99
CA ALA A 497 41.72 61.81 39.23
C ALA A 497 42.18 62.03 40.68
N ARG A 498 41.45 61.46 41.66
CA ARG A 498 41.83 61.56 43.08
C ARG A 498 43.12 60.81 43.42
N ILE A 499 43.42 59.70 42.74
CA ILE A 499 44.72 59.03 42.84
C ILE A 499 45.83 59.94 42.32
N ARG A 500 45.69 60.51 41.11
CA ARG A 500 46.68 61.43 40.51
C ARG A 500 46.95 62.65 41.42
N GLU A 501 45.91 63.23 42.01
CA GLU A 501 46.03 64.32 42.99
C GLU A 501 46.84 63.89 44.23
N LEU A 502 46.55 62.70 44.78
CA LEU A 502 47.27 62.14 45.92
C LEU A 502 48.75 61.86 45.58
N ASP A 503 49.04 61.26 44.42
CA ASP A 503 50.40 61.00 43.94
C ASP A 503 51.21 62.30 43.82
N THR A 504 50.63 63.36 43.22
CA THR A 504 51.30 64.67 43.14
C THR A 504 51.51 65.30 44.51
N THR A 505 50.61 65.09 45.46
CA THR A 505 50.75 65.58 46.84
C THR A 505 51.91 64.87 47.54
N VAL A 506 51.96 63.54 47.46
CA VAL A 506 53.02 62.71 48.05
C VAL A 506 54.40 63.04 47.45
N GLU A 507 54.49 63.27 46.14
CA GLU A 507 55.76 63.60 45.50
C GLU A 507 56.23 65.04 45.82
N ASN A 508 55.30 65.99 45.94
CA ASN A 508 55.61 67.34 46.45
C ASN A 508 56.09 67.31 47.91
N GLU A 509 55.44 66.53 48.78
CA GLU A 509 55.89 66.32 50.16
C GLU A 509 57.28 65.67 50.21
N ARG A 510 57.54 64.64 49.40
CA ARG A 510 58.87 64.02 49.28
C ARG A 510 59.95 65.00 48.85
N SER A 511 59.68 65.85 47.85
CA SER A 511 60.62 66.90 47.44
C SER A 511 60.88 67.87 48.60
N ALA A 512 59.83 68.38 49.24
CA ALA A 512 59.97 69.30 50.36
C ALA A 512 60.74 68.70 51.55
N PHE A 513 60.53 67.43 51.88
CA PHE A 513 61.34 66.71 52.86
C PHE A 513 62.80 66.54 52.40
N SER A 514 63.05 66.19 51.14
CA SER A 514 64.39 66.08 50.57
C SER A 514 65.15 67.41 50.65
N ASP A 515 64.49 68.52 50.31
CA ASP A 515 65.05 69.87 50.38
C ASP A 515 65.34 70.31 51.84
N GLN A 516 64.45 69.98 52.77
CA GLN A 516 64.68 70.18 54.21
C GLN A 516 65.88 69.35 54.72
N PHE A 517 66.00 68.08 54.32
CA PHE A 517 67.16 67.25 54.67
C PHE A 517 68.46 67.78 54.06
N ALA A 518 68.43 68.29 52.83
CA ALA A 518 69.58 68.93 52.19
C ALA A 518 70.02 70.20 52.94
N ALA A 519 69.06 71.09 53.26
CA ALA A 519 69.31 72.30 54.03
C ALA A 519 69.86 72.00 55.43
N MET A 520 69.24 71.04 56.15
CA MET A 520 69.70 70.57 57.46
C MET A 520 71.12 70.00 57.41
N ARG A 521 71.48 69.28 56.33
CA ARG A 521 72.85 68.77 56.17
C ARG A 521 73.85 69.91 55.98
N VAL A 522 73.49 70.94 55.20
CA VAL A 522 74.34 72.13 55.02
C VAL A 522 74.53 72.89 56.34
N THR A 523 73.50 73.05 57.17
CA THR A 523 73.67 73.70 58.48
C THR A 523 74.51 72.87 59.44
N VAL A 524 74.31 71.55 59.50
CA VAL A 524 75.13 70.65 60.35
C VAL A 524 76.59 70.59 59.87
N ASP A 525 76.84 70.55 58.55
CA ASP A 525 78.20 70.62 58.00
C ASP A 525 78.85 71.98 58.31
N ALA A 526 78.10 73.09 58.24
CA ALA A 526 78.61 74.43 58.58
C ALA A 526 78.93 74.59 60.08
N GLU A 527 78.05 74.13 60.97
CA GLU A 527 78.31 74.08 62.42
C GLU A 527 79.54 73.23 62.72
N ARG A 528 79.64 72.04 62.11
CA ARG A 528 80.79 71.15 62.25
C ARG A 528 82.09 71.81 61.82
N GLN A 529 82.10 72.56 60.71
CA GLN A 529 83.28 73.32 60.27
C GLN A 529 83.61 74.46 61.26
N ALA A 530 82.61 75.16 61.79
CA ALA A 530 82.82 76.19 62.82
C ALA A 530 83.39 75.61 64.12
N TYR A 531 82.94 74.44 64.55
CA TYR A 531 83.52 73.71 65.69
C TYR A 531 84.97 73.28 65.41
N ILE A 532 85.27 72.77 64.21
CA ILE A 532 86.65 72.40 63.80
C ILE A 532 87.56 73.63 63.81
N ALA A 533 87.14 74.75 63.20
CA ALA A 533 87.91 75.99 63.19
C ALA A 533 88.18 76.51 64.61
N ARG A 534 87.16 76.48 65.48
CA ARG A 534 87.31 76.91 66.88
C ARG A 534 88.21 75.99 67.71
N ILE A 535 88.24 74.68 67.42
CA ILE A 535 89.21 73.75 68.00
C ILE A 535 90.63 74.11 67.53
N GLN A 536 90.83 74.39 66.24
CA GLN A 536 92.12 74.81 65.69
C GLN A 536 92.60 76.16 66.28
N GLU A 537 91.69 77.11 66.52
CA GLU A 537 91.99 78.35 67.25
C GLU A 537 92.44 78.07 68.69
N PHE A 538 91.73 77.21 69.42
CA PHE A 538 92.13 76.80 70.78
C PHE A 538 93.47 76.07 70.79
N GLU A 539 93.74 75.18 69.82
CA GLU A 539 95.03 74.50 69.68
C GLU A 539 96.16 75.51 69.38
N ALA A 540 95.93 76.48 68.49
CA ALA A 540 96.91 77.52 68.17
C ALA A 540 97.21 78.42 69.38
N VAL A 541 96.18 78.84 70.14
CA VAL A 541 96.34 79.59 71.38
C VAL A 541 97.11 78.76 72.42
N PHE A 542 96.77 77.48 72.59
CA PHE A 542 97.44 76.60 73.55
C PHE A 542 98.91 76.36 73.20
N GLN A 543 99.26 76.23 71.92
CA GLN A 543 100.66 76.16 71.50
C GLN A 543 101.38 77.50 71.71
N ALA A 544 100.74 78.65 71.43
CA ALA A 544 101.33 79.97 71.68
C ALA A 544 101.56 80.24 73.19
N GLU A 545 100.63 79.85 74.06
CA GLU A 545 100.83 79.90 75.52
C GLU A 545 101.95 78.96 75.98
N ARG A 546 102.02 77.76 75.41
CA ARG A 546 103.10 76.79 75.68
C ARG A 546 104.46 77.31 75.24
N GLU A 547 104.56 77.94 74.07
CA GLU A 547 105.78 78.59 73.58
C GLU A 547 106.17 79.78 74.47
N ALA A 548 105.22 80.63 74.86
CA ALA A 548 105.45 81.74 75.79
C ALA A 548 105.88 81.24 77.19
N PHE A 549 105.35 80.11 77.66
CA PHE A 549 105.74 79.46 78.90
C PHE A 549 107.16 78.87 78.82
N VAL A 550 107.50 78.20 77.72
CA VAL A 550 108.87 77.72 77.44
C VAL A 550 109.85 78.90 77.31
N ALA A 551 109.45 80.00 76.67
CA ALA A 551 110.25 81.21 76.56
C ALA A 551 110.50 81.85 77.95
N ARG A 552 109.49 81.93 78.81
CA ARG A 552 109.62 82.36 80.22
C ARG A 552 110.54 81.45 81.03
N ILE A 553 110.46 80.13 80.86
CA ILE A 553 111.42 79.18 81.46
C ILE A 553 112.84 79.45 80.95
N GLY A 554 113.00 79.69 79.65
CA GLY A 554 114.29 80.08 79.05
C GLY A 554 114.80 81.45 79.51
N GLU A 555 113.93 82.38 79.92
CA GLU A 555 114.32 83.65 80.56
C GLU A 555 114.70 83.46 82.02
N LEU A 556 113.97 82.63 82.76
CA LEU A 556 114.32 82.22 84.13
C LEU A 556 115.67 81.50 84.17
N ASP A 557 115.95 80.59 83.24
CA ASP A 557 117.26 79.95 83.13
C ASP A 557 118.35 80.97 82.74
N ARG A 558 118.10 81.86 81.77
CA ARG A 558 119.02 82.97 81.48
C ARG A 558 119.25 83.89 82.69
N ALA A 559 118.26 84.09 83.55
CA ALA A 559 118.38 84.86 84.80
C ALA A 559 119.19 84.11 85.87
N LEU A 560 118.96 82.80 86.03
CA LEU A 560 119.75 81.92 86.90
C LEU A 560 121.21 81.81 86.42
N GLN A 561 121.45 81.74 85.12
CA GLN A 561 122.79 81.81 84.52
C GLN A 561 123.45 83.18 84.74
N ARG A 562 122.69 84.29 84.70
CA ARG A 562 123.19 85.63 85.04
C ARG A 562 123.58 85.73 86.52
N LEU A 563 122.75 85.23 87.44
CA LEU A 563 123.07 85.11 88.86
C LEU A 563 124.32 84.23 89.08
N GLY A 564 124.38 83.06 88.45
CA GLY A 564 125.53 82.13 88.49
C GLY A 564 126.81 82.64 87.83
N LYS A 565 126.73 83.75 87.05
CA LYS A 565 127.87 84.53 86.55
C LYS A 565 128.20 85.71 87.47
N PHE A 566 127.21 86.38 88.05
CA PHE A 566 127.39 87.47 89.02
C PHE A 566 128.10 87.00 90.29
N PHE A 567 127.64 85.89 90.89
CA PHE A 567 128.34 85.22 92.01
C PHE A 567 129.75 84.73 91.64
N ARG A 568 130.05 84.57 90.34
CA ARG A 568 131.37 84.17 89.83
C ARG A 568 132.27 85.35 89.47
N TRP A 569 131.75 86.58 89.49
CA TRP A 569 132.47 87.80 89.10
C TRP A 569 132.82 88.68 90.30
N VAL A 570 131.94 88.77 91.32
CA VAL A 570 132.12 89.67 92.48
C VAL A 570 132.85 89.00 93.67
N GLY A 571 133.66 87.95 93.42
CA GLY A 571 134.57 87.35 94.41
C GLY A 571 133.93 86.64 95.62
N LEU A 572 132.61 86.73 95.81
CA LEU A 572 131.90 86.15 96.94
C LEU A 572 131.60 84.66 96.72
N SER A 573 132.48 83.79 97.25
CA SER A 573 132.23 82.35 97.40
C SER A 573 132.01 81.92 98.85
N PRO A 574 130.85 82.23 99.47
CA PRO A 574 130.35 81.48 100.61
C PRO A 574 129.62 80.20 100.16
N LEU A 575 129.59 79.19 101.02
CA LEU A 575 128.65 78.05 100.98
C LEU A 575 128.77 77.01 99.85
N LEU A 576 129.98 76.66 99.42
CA LEU A 576 130.24 75.27 99.00
C LEU A 576 130.44 74.38 100.25
N ALA A 577 129.45 74.38 101.15
CA ALA A 577 129.58 73.83 102.52
C ALA A 577 128.35 73.04 103.02
N LEU A 578 127.31 72.83 102.21
CA LEU A 578 126.17 71.94 102.55
C LEU A 578 125.81 70.96 101.42
N ARG A 579 126.83 70.43 100.74
CA ARG A 579 126.68 69.46 99.63
C ARG A 579 126.58 67.98 100.10
N GLN A 580 126.24 67.73 101.38
CA GLN A 580 126.02 66.38 101.90
C GLN A 580 124.84 66.35 102.88
N ARG A 581 124.06 65.26 102.83
CA ARG A 581 122.88 64.95 103.66
C ARG A 581 121.67 65.90 103.53
N LEU A 582 121.00 65.87 102.36
CA LEU A 582 119.52 65.87 102.33
C LEU A 582 118.93 65.19 101.08
N THR A 583 119.58 64.13 100.58
CA THR A 583 119.08 63.29 99.47
C THR A 583 118.99 61.82 99.89
N ARG A 584 117.93 61.46 100.62
CA ARG A 584 117.41 60.07 100.69
C ARG A 584 116.00 60.03 101.28
N LYS A 585 115.16 59.16 100.70
CA LYS A 585 113.69 59.10 100.85
C LYS A 585 112.99 60.28 100.16
N GLY A 586 112.07 60.03 99.23
CA GLY A 586 111.67 58.73 98.66
C GLY A 586 110.88 58.92 97.38
#